data_AF-A0A7V2RN54-F1
#
_entry.id   AF-A0A7V2RN54-F1
#
_cell.length_a   1.000
_cell.length_b   1.000
_cell.length_c   1.000
_cell.angle_alpha   90.00
_cell.angle_beta   90.00
_cell.angle_gamma   90.00
#
_symmetry.space_group_name_H-M   'P 1'
#
loop_
_entity.id
_entity.type
_entity.pdbx_description
1 polymer ?
#
loop_
_entity_poly.entity_id
_entity_poly.type
_entity_poly.pdbx_seq_one_letter_code
_entity_poly.pdbx_strand_id
1 'polypeptide(L)'
;MLKHENDKGRVCKRLAKLMDCTGMVDEDPLSAQPSYLKYLPIIEEKHGVRVLSDKQKGNKVIILCPRLEEWIIKSVSESGFKMSDFGLPDKANELHRVINGRLQAFQKVIDKLIELENPGILFLKSHLT
;
A
#
# COMPACT_ATOMS: atom_id res chain seq x y z
N MET A 1 16.22 -3.93 1.33
CA MET A 1 15.82 -4.19 2.74
C MET A 1 14.53 -3.44 3.01
N LEU A 2 13.42 -4.15 3.25
CA LEU A 2 12.15 -3.53 3.63
C LEU A 2 12.12 -3.34 5.14
N LYS A 3 11.87 -2.11 5.60
CA LYS A 3 11.78 -1.79 7.02
C LYS A 3 10.39 -1.27 7.35
N HIS A 4 9.70 -1.96 8.24
CA HIS A 4 8.44 -1.51 8.77
C HIS A 4 8.66 -0.36 9.77
N GLU A 5 7.81 0.65 9.69
CA GLU A 5 7.75 1.78 10.62
C GLU A 5 6.32 1.88 11.16
N ASN A 6 6.16 2.23 12.44
CA ASN A 6 4.88 2.12 13.14
C ASN A 6 3.76 3.04 12.61
N ASP A 7 4.09 4.07 11.83
CA ASP A 7 3.13 5.03 11.30
C ASP A 7 3.65 5.73 10.03
N LYS A 8 2.72 6.28 9.22
CA LYS A 8 3.03 7.01 7.98
C LYS A 8 3.95 8.21 8.20
N GLY A 9 3.86 8.85 9.37
CA GLY A 9 4.71 9.97 9.77
C GLY A 9 6.18 9.55 9.93
N ARG A 10 6.44 8.39 10.53
CA ARG A 10 7.79 7.82 10.68
C ARG A 10 8.38 7.42 9.33
N VAL A 11 7.59 6.81 8.43
CA VAL A 11 8.03 6.53 7.06
C VAL A 11 8.52 7.82 6.39
N CYS A 12 7.70 8.87 6.43
CA CYS A 12 8.04 10.16 5.83
C CYS A 12 9.25 10.83 6.50
N LYS A 13 9.33 10.84 7.84
CA LYS A 13 10.48 11.38 8.58
C LYS A 13 11.77 10.64 8.26
N ARG A 14 11.70 9.33 8.00
CA ARG A 14 12.85 8.52 7.63
C ARG A 14 13.27 8.79 6.19
N LEU A 15 12.34 8.79 5.25
CA LEU A 15 12.62 9.17 3.85
C LEU A 15 13.22 10.57 3.75
N ALA A 16 12.73 11.52 4.54
CA ALA A 16 13.31 12.86 4.60
C ALA A 16 14.79 12.90 5.04
N LYS A 17 15.32 11.83 5.65
CA LYS A 17 16.72 11.72 6.08
C LYS A 17 17.58 10.80 5.22
N LEU A 18 16.97 10.07 4.28
CA LEU A 18 17.64 9.09 3.43
C LEU A 18 17.59 9.55 1.96
N MET A 19 18.37 8.87 1.12
CA MET A 19 18.41 9.05 -0.32
C MET A 19 18.18 7.70 -1.02
N ASP A 20 17.69 7.76 -2.26
CA ASP A 20 17.45 6.60 -3.12
C ASP A 20 16.61 5.49 -2.45
N CYS A 21 15.61 5.90 -1.67
CA CYS A 21 14.74 5.01 -0.91
C CYS A 21 13.28 5.07 -1.40
N THR A 22 12.62 3.92 -1.38
CA THR A 22 11.16 3.81 -1.58
C THR A 22 10.48 3.55 -0.23
N GLY A 23 9.49 4.38 0.12
CA GLY A 23 8.59 4.11 1.24
C GLY A 23 7.16 3.88 0.77
N MET A 24 6.41 3.09 1.53
CA MET A 24 5.00 2.82 1.26
C MET A 24 4.16 3.23 2.46
N VAL A 25 3.04 3.90 2.21
CA VAL A 25 2.07 4.35 3.22
C VAL A 25 0.65 4.09 2.74
N ASP A 26 -0.30 4.03 3.68
CA ASP A 26 -1.71 4.20 3.36
C ASP A 26 -2.08 5.69 3.35
N GLU A 27 -3.10 6.06 2.57
CA GLU A 27 -3.55 7.46 2.53
C GLU A 27 -4.19 7.85 3.88
N ASP A 28 -5.12 7.03 4.39
CA ASP A 28 -5.94 7.31 5.57
C ASP A 28 -6.38 8.80 5.65
N PRO A 29 -7.48 9.16 4.98
CA PRO A 29 -7.91 10.55 4.84
C PRO A 29 -8.32 11.21 6.16
N LEU A 30 -8.55 10.43 7.22
CA LEU A 30 -8.97 10.94 8.53
C LEU A 30 -7.79 11.34 9.43
N SER A 31 -6.55 11.06 9.03
CA SER A 31 -5.36 11.40 9.81
C SER A 31 -4.46 12.43 9.13
N ALA A 32 -3.76 13.22 9.95
CA ALA A 32 -2.90 14.31 9.49
C ALA A 32 -1.85 13.82 8.49
N GLN A 33 -1.79 14.47 7.33
CA GLN A 33 -0.84 14.12 6.27
C GLN A 33 0.55 14.70 6.57
N PRO A 34 1.62 13.90 6.49
CA PRO A 34 2.97 14.39 6.72
C PRO A 34 3.34 15.52 5.76
N SER A 35 3.95 16.59 6.27
CA SER A 35 4.38 17.74 5.46
C SER A 35 5.35 17.36 4.34
N TYR A 36 6.10 16.27 4.52
CA TYR A 36 6.96 15.71 3.49
C TYR A 36 6.21 15.40 2.20
N LEU A 37 4.98 14.85 2.28
CA LEU A 37 4.19 14.47 1.11
C LEU A 37 3.63 15.67 0.36
N LYS A 38 3.35 16.78 1.06
CA LYS A 38 2.64 17.96 0.54
C LYS A 38 3.29 18.57 -0.71
N TYR A 39 4.60 18.43 -0.85
CA TYR A 39 5.37 19.07 -1.90
C TYR A 39 5.89 18.08 -2.96
N LEU A 40 5.61 16.78 -2.79
CA LEU A 40 6.06 15.79 -3.75
C LEU A 40 5.08 15.73 -4.93
N PRO A 41 5.54 15.89 -6.18
CA PRO A 41 4.70 15.70 -7.34
C PRO A 41 4.26 14.24 -7.46
N ILE A 42 3.00 14.04 -7.84
CA ILE A 42 2.49 12.77 -8.34
C ILE A 42 3.11 12.52 -9.70
N ILE A 43 3.81 11.40 -9.84
CA ILE A 43 4.39 10.97 -11.12
C ILE A 43 3.55 9.89 -11.79
N GLU A 44 2.78 9.12 -11.01
CA GLU A 44 1.85 8.12 -11.53
C GLU A 44 0.73 7.85 -10.52
N GLU A 45 -0.49 7.62 -11.00
CA GLU A 45 -1.62 7.22 -10.15
C GLU A 45 -2.57 6.32 -10.94
N LYS A 46 -2.62 5.04 -10.58
CA LYS A 46 -3.45 4.02 -11.23
C LYS A 46 -3.86 2.96 -10.23
N HIS A 47 -5.03 2.33 -10.45
CA HIS A 47 -5.50 1.18 -9.66
C HIS A 47 -5.51 1.40 -8.14
N GLY A 48 -5.75 2.64 -7.68
CA GLY A 48 -5.71 2.97 -6.24
C GLY A 48 -4.30 2.99 -5.64
N VAL A 49 -3.26 3.13 -6.47
CA VAL A 49 -1.87 3.30 -6.06
C VAL A 49 -1.36 4.62 -6.64
N ARG A 50 -0.91 5.51 -5.76
CA ARG A 50 -0.32 6.81 -6.13
C ARG A 50 1.18 6.79 -5.85
N VAL A 51 1.97 7.24 -6.80
CA VAL A 51 3.43 7.30 -6.72
C VAL A 51 3.87 8.76 -6.72
N LEU A 52 4.53 9.17 -5.63
CA LEU A 52 5.15 10.48 -5.48
C LEU A 52 6.67 10.37 -5.64
N SER A 53 7.29 11.42 -6.17
CA SER A 53 8.75 11.47 -6.35
C SER A 53 9.39 12.66 -5.64
N ASP A 54 10.37 12.37 -4.79
CA ASP A 54 11.33 13.36 -4.29
C ASP A 54 12.58 13.32 -5.19
N LYS A 55 12.52 14.07 -6.30
CA LYS A 55 13.62 14.12 -7.27
C LYS A 55 14.93 14.62 -6.67
N GLN A 56 14.88 15.44 -5.61
CA GLN A 56 16.10 15.98 -5.00
C GLN A 56 16.90 14.90 -4.27
N LYS A 57 16.21 13.90 -3.72
CA LYS A 57 16.84 12.80 -2.95
C LYS A 57 16.80 11.45 -3.65
N GLY A 58 16.20 11.38 -4.84
CA GLY A 58 15.94 10.10 -5.51
C GLY A 58 14.89 9.23 -4.81
N ASN A 59 14.17 9.75 -3.82
CA ASN A 59 13.20 8.95 -3.07
C ASN A 59 11.86 8.82 -3.81
N LYS A 60 11.15 7.72 -3.55
CA LYS A 60 9.77 7.49 -3.98
C LYS A 60 8.87 7.23 -2.79
N VAL A 61 7.64 7.72 -2.86
CA VAL A 61 6.58 7.36 -1.91
C VAL A 61 5.45 6.70 -2.68
N ILE A 62 5.11 5.47 -2.30
CA ILE A 62 3.95 4.75 -2.81
C ILE A 62 2.83 4.89 -1.78
N ILE A 63 1.67 5.34 -2.22
CA ILE A 63 0.49 5.53 -1.37
C ILE A 63 -0.61 4.60 -1.86
N LEU A 64 -1.14 3.76 -0.97
CA LEU A 64 -2.33 2.96 -1.22
C LEU A 64 -3.59 3.77 -0.86
N CYS A 65 -4.50 3.90 -1.82
CA CYS A 65 -5.70 4.71 -1.74
C CYS A 65 -6.97 3.83 -1.82
N PRO A 66 -7.96 4.03 -0.93
CA PRO A 66 -7.97 4.99 0.18
C PRO A 66 -7.24 4.47 1.44
N ARG A 67 -7.28 3.16 1.72
CA ARG A 67 -6.41 2.51 2.70
C ARG A 67 -6.11 1.09 2.22
N LEU A 68 -5.16 0.43 2.85
CA LEU A 68 -4.76 -0.93 2.50
C LEU A 68 -5.95 -1.89 2.45
N GLU A 69 -6.83 -1.83 3.45
CA GLU A 69 -7.94 -2.77 3.60
C GLU A 69 -9.01 -2.61 2.53
N GLU A 70 -9.45 -1.38 2.26
CA GLU A 70 -10.41 -1.09 1.18
C GLU A 70 -9.79 -1.40 -0.18
N TRP A 71 -8.52 -1.06 -0.38
CA TRP A 71 -7.80 -1.30 -1.62
C TRP A 71 -7.73 -2.80 -1.92
N ILE A 72 -7.31 -3.62 -0.95
CA ILE A 72 -7.15 -5.06 -1.18
C ILE A 72 -8.50 -5.76 -1.38
N ILE A 73 -9.54 -5.38 -0.62
CA ILE A 73 -10.89 -5.93 -0.81
C ILE A 73 -11.41 -5.62 -2.21
N LYS A 74 -11.16 -4.40 -2.71
CA LYS A 74 -11.51 -4.03 -4.08
C LYS A 74 -10.74 -4.88 -5.11
N SER A 75 -9.42 -5.02 -4.96
CA SER A 75 -8.59 -5.84 -5.86
C SER A 75 -9.04 -7.30 -5.91
N VAL A 76 -9.43 -7.86 -4.76
CA VAL A 76 -9.97 -9.22 -4.65
C VAL A 76 -11.32 -9.35 -5.37
N SER A 77 -12.24 -8.42 -5.11
CA SER A 77 -13.55 -8.37 -5.77
C SER A 77 -13.43 -8.26 -7.30
N GLU A 78 -12.55 -7.40 -7.79
CA GLU A 78 -12.27 -7.23 -9.23
C GLU A 78 -11.66 -8.49 -9.87
N SER A 79 -11.03 -9.36 -9.07
CA SER A 79 -10.44 -10.62 -9.53
C SER A 79 -11.39 -11.82 -9.39
N GLY A 80 -12.65 -11.59 -8.97
CA GLY A 80 -13.71 -12.60 -8.97
C GLY A 80 -13.67 -13.59 -7.81
N PHE A 81 -12.99 -13.28 -6.70
CA PHE A 81 -12.99 -14.12 -5.49
C PHE A 81 -13.22 -13.28 -4.23
N LYS A 82 -13.23 -13.92 -3.04
CA LYS A 82 -13.52 -13.26 -1.77
C LYS A 82 -12.38 -13.42 -0.76
N MET A 83 -12.28 -12.48 0.18
CA MET A 83 -11.34 -12.60 1.31
C MET A 83 -11.70 -13.79 2.20
N SER A 84 -12.99 -14.09 2.31
CA SER A 84 -13.52 -15.21 3.08
C SER A 84 -13.05 -16.58 2.58
N ASP A 85 -12.72 -16.72 1.29
CA ASP A 85 -12.12 -17.95 0.72
C ASP A 85 -10.77 -18.29 1.38
N PHE A 86 -10.11 -17.29 1.98
CA PHE A 86 -8.84 -17.41 2.68
C PHE A 86 -8.99 -17.29 4.21
N GLY A 87 -10.22 -17.27 4.73
CA GLY A 87 -10.49 -17.09 6.15
C GLY A 87 -10.27 -15.66 6.66
N LEU A 88 -10.35 -14.66 5.77
CA LEU A 88 -10.26 -13.24 6.11
C LEU A 88 -11.62 -12.54 5.95
N PRO A 89 -11.90 -11.47 6.72
CA PRO A 89 -13.13 -10.72 6.58
C PRO A 89 -13.23 -9.98 5.24
N ASP A 90 -14.42 -9.95 4.65
CA ASP A 90 -14.72 -9.21 3.41
C ASP A 90 -15.00 -7.71 3.64
N LYS A 91 -14.97 -7.24 4.89
CA LYS A 91 -15.21 -5.84 5.25
C LYS A 91 -13.95 -5.17 5.79
N ALA A 92 -13.63 -3.98 5.28
CA ALA A 92 -12.39 -3.27 5.59
C ALA A 92 -12.18 -3.04 7.09
N ASN A 93 -13.21 -2.59 7.81
CA ASN A 93 -13.14 -2.37 9.26
C ASN A 93 -12.87 -3.65 10.07
N GLU A 94 -13.37 -4.79 9.61
CA GLU A 94 -13.14 -6.08 10.27
C GLU A 94 -11.75 -6.61 9.90
N LEU A 95 -11.35 -6.47 8.63
CA LEU A 95 -10.02 -6.83 8.14
C LEU A 95 -8.92 -6.07 8.89
N HIS A 96 -9.07 -4.76 9.08
CA HIS A 96 -8.12 -3.92 9.81
C HIS A 96 -7.79 -4.46 11.21
N ARG A 97 -8.78 -5.04 11.90
CA ARG A 97 -8.62 -5.60 13.25
C ARG A 97 -7.80 -6.89 13.29
N VAL A 98 -7.76 -7.65 12.20
CA VAL A 98 -7.23 -9.02 12.19
C VAL A 98 -6.04 -9.23 11.24
N ILE A 99 -5.84 -8.34 10.25
CA ILE A 99 -4.86 -8.50 9.18
C ILE A 99 -3.44 -8.71 9.71
N ASN A 100 -3.02 -7.90 10.68
CA ASN A 100 -1.69 -7.98 11.30
C ASN A 100 -1.46 -9.30 12.07
N GLY A 101 -2.53 -9.95 12.55
CA GLY A 101 -2.47 -11.25 13.22
C GLY A 101 -2.65 -12.44 12.28
N ARG A 102 -3.04 -12.20 11.02
CA ARG A 102 -3.37 -13.23 10.01
C ARG A 102 -2.53 -13.11 8.76
N LEU A 103 -1.25 -12.74 8.91
CA LEU A 103 -0.32 -12.49 7.80
C LEU A 103 -0.17 -13.69 6.85
N GLN A 104 -0.25 -14.93 7.34
CA GLN A 104 -0.18 -16.10 6.46
C GLN A 104 -1.41 -16.21 5.54
N ALA A 105 -2.61 -15.93 6.06
CA ALA A 105 -3.82 -15.90 5.24
C ALA A 105 -3.78 -14.72 4.26
N PHE A 106 -3.27 -13.58 4.71
CA PHE A 106 -3.10 -12.40 3.86
C PHE A 106 -2.10 -12.66 2.73
N GLN A 107 -0.98 -13.35 3.01
CA GLN A 107 -0.02 -13.73 1.98
C GLN A 107 -0.65 -14.59 0.88
N LYS A 108 -1.51 -15.56 1.25
CA LYS A 108 -2.23 -16.38 0.26
C LYS A 108 -3.15 -15.56 -0.66
N VAL A 109 -3.77 -14.50 -0.12
CA VAL A 109 -4.56 -13.56 -0.94
C VAL A 109 -3.66 -12.84 -1.95
N ILE A 110 -2.51 -12.34 -1.50
CA ILE A 110 -1.54 -11.66 -2.39
C ILE A 110 -1.03 -12.62 -3.47
N ASP A 111 -0.67 -13.84 -3.09
CA ASP A 111 -0.20 -14.86 -4.03
C ASP A 111 -1.27 -15.17 -5.09
N LYS A 112 -2.54 -15.27 -4.69
CA LYS A 112 -3.65 -15.47 -5.63
C LYS A 112 -3.85 -14.29 -6.57
N LEU A 113 -3.74 -13.06 -6.09
CA LEU A 113 -3.83 -11.88 -6.94
C LEU A 113 -2.68 -11.79 -7.94
N ILE A 114 -1.48 -12.25 -7.55
CA ILE A 114 -0.33 -12.35 -8.46
C ILE A 114 -0.59 -13.42 -9.53
N GLU A 115 -1.09 -14.59 -9.13
CA GLU A 115 -1.45 -15.68 -10.06
C GLU A 115 -2.51 -15.24 -11.09
N LEU A 116 -3.47 -14.42 -10.67
CA LEU A 116 -4.52 -13.87 -11.53
C LEU A 116 -4.11 -12.59 -12.28
N GLU A 117 -2.84 -12.20 -12.20
CA GLU A 117 -2.31 -11.00 -12.85
C GLU A 117 -3.11 -9.73 -12.54
N ASN A 118 -3.57 -9.57 -11.29
CA ASN A 118 -4.37 -8.41 -10.90
C ASN A 118 -3.63 -7.10 -11.21
N PRO A 119 -4.22 -6.18 -12.01
CA PRO A 119 -3.53 -4.97 -12.47
C PRO A 119 -3.00 -4.09 -11.34
N GLY A 120 -3.72 -3.97 -10.23
CA GLY A 120 -3.29 -3.15 -9.08
C GLY A 120 -2.06 -3.73 -8.39
N ILE A 121 -2.00 -5.06 -8.24
CA ILE A 121 -0.86 -5.75 -7.63
C ILE A 121 0.36 -5.72 -8.56
N LEU A 122 0.18 -5.92 -9.85
CA LEU A 122 1.27 -5.83 -10.83
C LEU A 122 1.83 -4.40 -10.90
N PHE A 123 0.94 -3.40 -10.89
CA PHE A 123 1.32 -2.00 -10.84
C PHE A 123 2.08 -1.65 -9.55
N LEU A 124 1.61 -2.11 -8.38
CA LEU A 124 2.33 -1.93 -7.13
C LEU A 124 3.71 -2.58 -7.17
N LYS A 125 3.81 -3.81 -7.69
CA LYS A 125 5.04 -4.58 -7.75
C LYS A 125 6.10 -3.93 -8.64
N SER A 126 5.71 -3.33 -9.77
CA SER A 126 6.65 -2.66 -10.69
C SER A 126 7.34 -1.44 -10.07
N HIS A 127 6.79 -0.87 -8.99
CA HIS A 127 7.36 0.27 -8.28
C HIS A 127 8.13 -0.10 -7.00
N LEU A 128 8.12 -1.38 -6.59
CA LEU A 128 8.83 -1.89 -5.42
C LEU A 128 10.21 -2.53 -5.73
N THR A 129 10.50 -2.75 -7.01
CA THR A 129 11.78 -3.25 -7.57
C THR A 129 12.72 -2.13 -7.97
#